data_AF-A0A8J8DDW4-F1
#
_entry.id   AF-A0A8J8DDW4-F1
#
_cell.length_a   1.000
_cell.length_b   1.000
_cell.length_c   1.000
_cell.angle_alpha   90.00
_cell.angle_beta   90.00
_cell.angle_gamma   90.00
#
_symmetry.space_group_name_H-M   'P 1'
#
loop_
_entity.id
_entity.type
_entity.pdbx_description
1 polymer ?
#
loop_
_entity_poly.entity_id
_entity_poly.type
_entity_poly.pdbx_seq_one_letter_code
_entity_poly.pdbx_strand_id
1 'polypeptide(L)'
;MSFLRERLRKWLGVSEIGRDVERLQKDLLKLLNSQTEAISRLENVEERLAILETELKALRQELGSKIDEERFSSILNEINEIKKSISLVRTISFENAQSREFSSDEELKDAILSIISTGESVTISELQKLLNVSWGRLYKVISELEKEKKVKRRELKVKGVGKRVVVKPISD
;
A
#
# COMPACT_ATOMS: atom_id res chain seq x y z
N MET A 1 27.74 -50.78 -7.60
CA MET A 1 26.60 -50.06 -8.22
C MET A 1 26.27 -48.71 -7.56
N SER A 2 26.49 -48.49 -6.25
CA SER A 2 26.13 -47.20 -5.61
C SER A 2 27.02 -46.01 -6.01
N PHE A 3 28.32 -46.22 -6.23
CA PHE A 3 29.28 -45.14 -6.49
C PHE A 3 29.04 -44.38 -7.81
N LEU A 4 28.70 -45.10 -8.88
CA LEU A 4 28.33 -44.52 -10.18
C LEU A 4 27.03 -43.70 -10.10
N ARG A 5 26.07 -44.18 -9.32
CA ARG A 5 24.79 -43.51 -9.07
C ARG A 5 24.98 -42.19 -8.32
N GLU A 6 25.86 -42.18 -7.32
CA GLU A 6 26.17 -40.99 -6.52
C GLU A 6 26.95 -39.94 -7.35
N ARG A 7 27.89 -40.40 -8.20
CA ARG A 7 28.60 -39.52 -9.16
C ARG A 7 27.64 -38.90 -10.18
N LEU A 8 26.72 -39.69 -10.74
CA LEU A 8 25.70 -39.18 -11.66
C LEU A 8 24.76 -38.19 -10.97
N ARG A 9 24.34 -38.44 -9.73
CA ARG A 9 23.52 -37.51 -8.94
C ARG A 9 24.22 -36.16 -8.71
N LYS A 10 25.51 -36.18 -8.36
CA LYS A 10 26.32 -34.96 -8.22
C LYS A 10 26.50 -34.25 -9.56
N TRP A 11 26.78 -34.99 -10.63
CA TRP A 11 26.98 -34.41 -11.96
C TRP A 11 25.71 -33.77 -12.53
N LEU A 12 24.55 -34.36 -12.22
CA LEU A 12 23.23 -33.84 -12.58
C LEU A 12 22.69 -32.79 -11.60
N GLY A 13 23.45 -32.41 -10.55
CA GLY A 13 23.05 -31.39 -9.58
C GLY A 13 21.84 -31.74 -8.70
N VAL A 14 21.43 -33.01 -8.65
CA VAL A 14 20.20 -33.46 -7.97
C VAL A 14 20.24 -33.16 -6.46
N SER A 15 21.43 -33.21 -5.85
CA SER A 15 21.66 -32.87 -4.45
C SER A 15 21.60 -31.37 -4.14
N GLU A 16 21.82 -30.50 -5.13
CA GLU A 16 21.61 -29.06 -4.99
C GLU A 16 20.12 -28.73 -5.12
N ILE A 17 19.46 -29.29 -6.15
CA ILE A 17 18.02 -29.12 -6.38
C ILE A 17 17.20 -29.58 -5.16
N GLY A 18 17.54 -30.71 -4.54
CA GLY A 18 16.84 -31.19 -3.34
C GLY A 18 16.94 -30.24 -2.14
N ARG A 19 18.11 -29.62 -1.93
CA ARG A 19 18.31 -28.63 -0.86
C ARG A 19 17.55 -27.35 -1.12
N ASP A 20 17.50 -26.91 -2.37
CA ASP A 20 16.75 -25.72 -2.76
C ASP A 20 15.23 -25.94 -2.62
N VAL A 21 14.72 -27.14 -2.94
CA VAL A 21 13.31 -27.50 -2.73
C VAL A 21 12.92 -27.47 -1.25
N GLU A 22 13.75 -28.04 -0.35
CA GLU A 22 13.49 -27.99 1.10
C GLU A 22 13.53 -26.55 1.64
N ARG A 23 14.46 -25.74 1.14
CA ARG A 23 14.56 -24.32 1.51
C ARG A 23 13.32 -23.55 1.07
N LEU A 24 12.90 -23.74 -0.19
CA LEU A 24 11.69 -23.14 -0.75
C LEU A 24 10.43 -23.59 0.00
N GLN A 25 10.31 -24.85 0.41
CA GLN A 25 9.19 -25.34 1.22
C GLN A 25 9.13 -24.66 2.60
N LYS A 26 10.27 -24.51 3.27
CA LYS A 26 10.35 -23.84 4.57
C LYS A 26 9.99 -22.37 4.48
N ASP A 27 10.42 -21.70 3.41
CA ASP A 27 10.08 -20.31 3.16
C ASP A 27 8.59 -20.15 2.79
N LEU A 28 8.03 -21.10 2.02
CA LEU A 28 6.58 -21.17 1.74
C LEU A 28 5.75 -21.26 3.02
N LEU A 29 6.16 -22.11 3.96
CA LEU A 29 5.47 -22.32 5.23
C LEU A 29 5.51 -21.07 6.13
N LYS A 30 6.65 -20.38 6.17
CA LYS A 30 6.77 -19.09 6.87
C LYS A 30 5.87 -18.02 6.24
N LEU A 31 5.84 -17.96 4.92
CA LEU A 31 5.00 -17.02 4.18
C LEU A 31 3.52 -17.29 4.47
N LEU A 32 3.12 -18.57 4.51
CA LEU A 32 1.76 -18.99 4.83
C LEU A 32 1.34 -18.58 6.24
N ASN A 33 2.20 -18.80 7.24
CA ASN A 33 1.92 -18.40 8.63
C ASN A 33 1.83 -16.87 8.78
N SER A 34 2.72 -16.12 8.12
CA SER A 34 2.62 -14.66 8.10
C SER A 34 1.35 -14.17 7.38
N GLN A 35 0.88 -14.94 6.39
CA GLN A 35 -0.38 -14.67 5.71
C GLN A 35 -1.62 -15.08 6.54
N THR A 36 -1.54 -15.96 7.52
CA THR A 36 -2.68 -16.19 8.41
C THR A 36 -2.77 -15.10 9.47
N GLU A 37 -1.66 -14.74 10.10
CA GLU A 37 -1.64 -13.74 11.18
C GLU A 37 -2.15 -12.38 10.71
N ALA A 38 -1.72 -11.92 9.54
CA ALA A 38 -2.18 -10.64 9.02
C ALA A 38 -3.58 -10.70 8.38
N ILE A 39 -4.26 -11.87 8.33
CA ILE A 39 -5.71 -11.92 8.02
C ILE A 39 -6.48 -11.60 9.30
N SER A 40 -6.10 -12.19 10.43
CA SER A 40 -6.77 -11.95 11.71
C SER A 40 -6.67 -10.51 12.20
N ARG A 41 -5.58 -9.79 11.86
CA ARG A 41 -5.47 -8.36 12.19
C ARG A 41 -6.42 -7.50 11.37
N LEU A 42 -6.49 -7.78 10.06
CA LEU A 42 -7.41 -7.12 9.13
C LEU A 42 -8.87 -7.23 9.58
N GLU A 43 -9.29 -8.38 10.09
CA GLU A 43 -10.64 -8.59 10.62
C GLU A 43 -10.94 -7.67 11.82
N ASN A 44 -9.97 -7.45 12.70
CA ASN A 44 -10.13 -6.59 13.87
C ASN A 44 -10.37 -5.12 13.49
N VAL A 45 -9.66 -4.60 12.48
CA VAL A 45 -9.86 -3.19 12.09
C VAL A 45 -11.08 -2.95 11.24
N GLU A 46 -11.58 -3.95 10.51
CA GLU A 46 -12.89 -3.85 9.90
C GLU A 46 -13.99 -3.65 10.95
N GLU A 47 -13.93 -4.33 12.10
CA GLU A 47 -14.88 -4.12 13.21
C GLU A 47 -14.77 -2.71 13.82
N ARG A 48 -13.55 -2.21 14.05
CA ARG A 48 -13.33 -0.87 14.64
C ARG A 48 -13.82 0.25 13.73
N LEU A 49 -13.67 0.09 12.41
CA LEU A 49 -14.17 1.07 11.44
C LEU A 49 -15.69 1.12 11.41
N ALA A 50 -16.37 -0.03 11.53
CA ALA A 50 -17.83 -0.07 11.56
C ALA A 50 -18.41 0.72 12.75
N ILE A 51 -17.77 0.63 13.93
CA ILE A 51 -18.17 1.38 15.12
C ILE A 51 -18.01 2.89 14.89
N LEU A 52 -16.85 3.33 14.41
CA LEU A 52 -16.58 4.75 14.13
C LEU A 52 -17.54 5.36 13.11
N GLU A 53 -17.93 4.60 12.08
CA GLU A 53 -18.93 5.06 11.11
C GLU A 53 -20.31 5.30 11.72
N THR A 54 -20.69 4.50 12.73
CA THR A 54 -21.96 4.71 13.44
C THR A 54 -21.92 5.94 14.35
N GLU A 55 -20.80 6.18 15.03
CA GLU A 55 -20.59 7.35 15.88
C GLU A 55 -20.60 8.66 15.08
N LEU A 56 -19.95 8.69 13.91
CA LEU A 56 -19.95 9.86 13.03
C LEU A 56 -21.33 10.20 12.48
N LYS A 57 -22.16 9.19 12.19
CA LYS A 57 -23.55 9.41 11.77
C LYS A 57 -24.39 10.01 12.89
N ALA A 58 -24.20 9.57 14.13
CA ALA A 58 -24.89 10.12 15.30
C ALA A 58 -24.51 11.60 15.54
N LEU A 59 -23.22 11.92 15.55
CA LEU A 59 -22.73 13.29 15.74
C LEU A 59 -23.22 14.25 14.64
N ARG A 60 -23.28 13.79 13.39
CA ARG A 60 -23.82 14.58 12.27
C ARG A 60 -25.30 14.93 12.47
N GLN A 61 -26.06 14.04 13.10
CA GLN A 61 -27.48 14.24 13.36
C GLN A 61 -27.72 15.24 14.50
N GLU A 62 -26.82 15.27 15.50
CA GLU A 62 -26.85 16.22 16.61
C GLU A 62 -26.46 17.66 16.22
N LEU A 63 -25.61 17.86 15.21
CA LEU A 63 -25.11 19.18 14.80
C LEU A 63 -26.09 20.04 13.95
N GLY A 64 -27.32 19.59 13.71
CA GLY A 64 -28.23 20.13 12.68
C GLY A 64 -28.87 21.52 12.87
N SER A 65 -28.59 22.32 13.92
CA SER A 65 -29.35 23.58 14.14
C SER A 65 -28.63 24.73 14.88
N LYS A 66 -27.30 24.77 14.96
CA LYS A 66 -26.58 25.75 15.81
C LYS A 66 -25.32 26.40 15.21
N ILE A 67 -25.27 26.62 13.89
CA ILE A 67 -24.07 27.22 13.26
C ILE A 67 -24.35 28.66 12.83
N ASP A 68 -23.70 29.59 13.52
CA ASP A 68 -23.57 31.01 13.19
C ASP A 68 -22.92 31.12 11.81
N GLU A 69 -23.69 31.54 10.81
CA GLU A 69 -23.36 31.42 9.38
C GLU A 69 -22.10 32.22 9.01
N GLU A 70 -21.80 33.27 9.78
CA GLU A 70 -20.56 34.04 9.70
C GLU A 70 -19.33 33.24 10.17
N ARG A 71 -19.43 32.47 11.27
CA ARG A 71 -18.32 31.63 11.74
C ARG A 71 -18.02 30.51 10.76
N PHE A 72 -19.05 29.92 10.17
CA PHE A 72 -18.88 28.90 9.13
C PHE A 72 -18.17 29.45 7.89
N SER A 73 -18.54 30.65 7.47
CA SER A 73 -17.92 31.34 6.34
C SER A 73 -16.44 31.69 6.63
N SER A 74 -16.11 32.10 7.86
CA SER A 74 -14.73 32.33 8.30
C SER A 74 -13.89 31.05 8.26
N ILE A 75 -14.43 29.95 8.80
CA ILE A 75 -13.75 28.64 8.80
C ILE A 75 -13.52 28.14 7.37
N LEU A 76 -14.50 28.33 6.47
CA LEU A 76 -14.34 27.98 5.05
C LEU A 76 -13.20 28.76 4.38
N ASN A 77 -13.03 30.03 4.72
CA ASN A 77 -11.94 30.85 4.20
C ASN A 77 -10.58 30.38 4.72
N GLU A 78 -10.47 30.11 6.02
CA GLU A 78 -9.24 29.54 6.61
C GLU A 78 -8.87 28.18 6.00
N ILE A 79 -9.84 27.31 5.78
CA ILE A 79 -9.64 26.01 5.09
C ILE A 79 -9.11 26.22 3.67
N ASN A 80 -9.63 27.21 2.94
CA ASN A 80 -9.18 27.51 1.59
C ASN A 80 -7.75 28.05 1.55
N GLU A 81 -7.34 28.85 2.54
CA GLU A 81 -5.96 29.30 2.66
C GLU A 81 -5.01 28.14 2.97
N ILE A 82 -5.38 27.25 3.90
CA ILE A 82 -4.59 26.06 4.23
C ILE A 82 -4.43 25.15 2.99
N LYS A 83 -5.49 24.97 2.19
CA LYS A 83 -5.41 24.21 0.92
C LYS A 83 -4.42 24.80 -0.07
N LYS A 84 -4.38 26.13 -0.20
CA LYS A 84 -3.39 26.81 -1.05
C LYS A 84 -1.98 26.55 -0.54
N SER A 85 -1.74 26.70 0.76
CA SER A 85 -0.43 26.43 1.37
C SER A 85 0.02 24.99 1.18
N ILE A 86 -0.87 24.01 1.32
CA ILE A 86 -0.58 22.59 1.05
C ILE A 86 -0.25 22.35 -0.42
N SER A 87 -0.95 23.00 -1.34
CA SER A 87 -0.65 22.86 -2.78
C SER A 87 0.75 23.35 -3.12
N LEU A 88 1.18 24.47 -2.52
CA LEU A 88 2.53 25.01 -2.69
C LEU A 88 3.60 24.07 -2.11
N VAL A 89 3.38 23.56 -0.90
CA VAL A 89 4.28 22.58 -0.27
C VAL A 89 4.34 21.28 -1.06
N ARG A 90 3.23 20.81 -1.62
CA ARG A 90 3.20 19.65 -2.53
C ARG A 90 4.07 19.94 -3.74
N THR A 91 3.86 21.05 -4.45
CA THR A 91 4.66 21.38 -5.65
C THR A 91 6.16 21.44 -5.34
N ILE A 92 6.54 22.07 -4.23
CA ILE A 92 7.94 22.14 -3.77
C ILE A 92 8.46 20.73 -3.40
N SER A 93 7.62 19.87 -2.82
CA SER A 93 7.98 18.48 -2.50
C SER A 93 8.06 17.60 -3.76
N PHE A 94 7.25 17.87 -4.79
CA PHE A 94 7.28 17.20 -6.09
C PHE A 94 8.59 17.48 -6.84
N GLU A 95 9.04 18.73 -6.86
CA GLU A 95 10.32 19.13 -7.47
C GLU A 95 11.51 18.47 -6.73
N ASN A 96 11.42 18.37 -5.39
CA ASN A 96 12.42 17.66 -4.60
C ASN A 96 12.37 16.12 -4.77
N ALA A 97 11.22 15.52 -5.07
CA ALA A 97 11.04 14.07 -5.23
C ALA A 97 11.44 13.54 -6.61
N GLN A 98 11.28 14.32 -7.69
CA GLN A 98 11.71 13.90 -9.05
C GLN A 98 13.23 13.73 -9.18
N SER A 99 14.00 14.25 -8.23
CA SER A 99 15.46 14.15 -8.18
C SER A 99 15.96 12.89 -7.44
N ARG A 100 15.07 12.10 -6.84
CA ARG A 100 15.42 10.96 -5.99
C ARG A 100 15.39 9.66 -6.79
N GLU A 101 16.55 9.10 -7.10
CA GLU A 101 16.65 7.74 -7.62
C GLU A 101 16.48 6.71 -6.49
N PHE A 102 15.56 5.77 -6.66
CA PHE A 102 15.37 4.66 -5.72
C PHE A 102 16.34 3.53 -6.06
N SER A 103 17.40 3.42 -5.25
CA SER A 103 18.51 2.50 -5.47
C SER A 103 18.14 1.05 -5.16
N SER A 104 17.13 0.83 -4.32
CA SER A 104 16.61 -0.49 -3.97
C SER A 104 15.08 -0.57 -4.05
N ASP A 105 14.56 -1.79 -4.22
CA ASP A 105 13.12 -2.04 -4.18
C ASP A 105 12.55 -1.72 -2.78
N GLU A 106 13.36 -1.77 -1.73
CA GLU A 106 12.94 -1.54 -0.34
C GLU A 106 12.82 -0.04 -0.02
N GLU A 107 13.71 0.79 -0.55
CA GLU A 107 13.53 2.25 -0.53
C GLU A 107 12.27 2.66 -1.30
N LEU A 108 11.98 1.98 -2.41
CA LEU A 108 10.74 2.21 -3.16
C LEU A 108 9.52 1.74 -2.36
N LYS A 109 9.61 0.62 -1.63
CA LYS A 109 8.56 0.14 -0.72
C LYS A 109 8.27 1.18 0.35
N ASP A 110 9.29 1.66 1.04
CA ASP A 110 9.15 2.64 2.11
C ASP A 110 8.60 3.97 1.58
N ALA A 111 9.01 4.40 0.38
CA ALA A 111 8.46 5.58 -0.26
C ALA A 111 6.99 5.38 -0.66
N ILE A 112 6.62 4.25 -1.28
CA ILE A 112 5.23 3.89 -1.59
C ILE A 112 4.40 3.91 -0.32
N LEU A 113 4.89 3.29 0.74
CA LEU A 113 4.26 3.21 2.06
C LEU A 113 4.12 4.59 2.71
N SER A 114 5.14 5.45 2.63
CA SER A 114 5.09 6.81 3.15
C SER A 114 4.01 7.64 2.44
N ILE A 115 3.88 7.51 1.12
CA ILE A 115 2.89 8.22 0.31
C ILE A 115 1.47 7.76 0.68
N ILE A 116 1.23 6.45 0.74
CA ILE A 116 -0.10 5.90 1.05
C ILE A 116 -0.44 5.94 2.55
N SER A 117 0.54 6.10 3.45
CA SER A 117 0.32 6.23 4.91
C SER A 117 -0.44 7.50 5.31
N THR A 118 -0.49 8.51 4.41
CA THR A 118 -1.22 9.76 4.62
C THR A 118 -2.76 9.60 4.54
N GLY A 119 -3.25 8.40 4.23
CA GLY A 119 -4.68 8.04 4.28
C GLY A 119 -5.47 8.33 3.00
N GLU A 120 -4.87 8.97 1.99
CA GLU A 120 -5.50 9.15 0.67
C GLU A 120 -5.30 7.93 -0.24
N SER A 121 -6.33 7.57 -1.01
CA SER A 121 -6.25 6.47 -2.00
C SER A 121 -5.46 6.97 -3.21
N VAL A 122 -4.31 6.37 -3.52
CA VAL A 122 -3.49 6.79 -4.65
C VAL A 122 -3.58 5.77 -5.78
N THR A 123 -3.82 6.23 -7.01
CA THR A 123 -3.82 5.33 -8.18
C THR A 123 -2.41 4.87 -8.52
N ILE A 124 -2.27 3.69 -9.12
CA ILE A 124 -0.94 3.21 -9.58
C ILE A 124 -0.33 4.21 -10.58
N SER A 125 -1.15 4.86 -11.39
CA SER A 125 -0.73 5.96 -12.28
C SER A 125 -0.19 7.19 -11.56
N GLU A 126 -0.75 7.55 -10.41
CA GLU A 126 -0.24 8.66 -9.60
C GLU A 126 1.04 8.26 -8.87
N LEU A 127 1.11 7.04 -8.32
CA LEU A 127 2.33 6.50 -7.72
C LEU A 127 3.48 6.44 -8.73
N GLN A 128 3.18 6.03 -9.97
CA GLN A 128 4.17 5.97 -11.04
C GLN A 128 4.75 7.35 -11.37
N LYS A 129 3.90 8.39 -11.42
CA LYS A 129 4.31 9.78 -11.65
C LYS A 129 5.05 10.38 -10.45
N LEU A 130 4.62 10.04 -9.24
CA LEU A 130 5.19 10.51 -7.97
C LEU A 130 6.59 9.95 -7.72
N LEU A 131 6.79 8.68 -8.02
CA LEU A 131 8.02 7.94 -7.71
C LEU A 131 8.96 7.83 -8.91
N ASN A 132 8.53 8.32 -10.08
CA ASN A 132 9.30 8.31 -11.32
C ASN A 132 9.96 6.94 -11.63
N VAL A 133 9.18 5.87 -11.48
CA VAL A 133 9.65 4.48 -11.72
C VAL A 133 8.93 3.83 -12.89
N SER A 134 9.54 2.77 -13.43
CA SER A 134 8.91 1.98 -14.47
C SER A 134 7.70 1.22 -13.93
N TRP A 135 6.67 1.07 -14.77
CA TRP A 135 5.44 0.35 -14.42
C TRP A 135 5.70 -1.06 -13.93
N GLY A 136 6.60 -1.81 -14.57
CA GLY A 136 6.92 -3.18 -14.17
C GLY A 136 7.53 -3.27 -12.78
N ARG A 137 8.48 -2.37 -12.46
CA ARG A 137 9.10 -2.29 -11.14
C ARG A 137 8.09 -1.90 -10.06
N LEU A 138 7.26 -0.91 -10.36
CA LEU A 138 6.18 -0.49 -9.47
C LEU A 138 5.18 -1.61 -9.19
N TYR A 139 4.70 -2.33 -10.22
CA TYR A 139 3.77 -3.45 -10.05
C TYR A 139 4.38 -4.63 -9.30
N LYS A 140 5.66 -4.92 -9.52
CA LYS A 140 6.41 -5.93 -8.77
C LYS A 140 6.46 -5.58 -7.30
N VAL A 141 6.91 -4.37 -6.98
CA VAL A 141 7.03 -3.88 -5.61
C VAL A 141 5.67 -3.81 -4.91
N ILE A 142 4.62 -3.37 -5.60
CA ILE A 142 3.25 -3.39 -5.07
C ILE A 142 2.79 -4.84 -4.81
N SER A 143 3.12 -5.78 -5.69
CA SER A 143 2.75 -7.19 -5.49
C SER A 143 3.52 -7.84 -4.33
N GLU A 144 4.76 -7.41 -4.09
CA GLU A 144 5.52 -7.82 -2.92
C GLU A 144 4.94 -7.22 -1.64
N LEU A 145 4.64 -5.92 -1.65
CA LEU A 145 3.93 -5.25 -0.55
C LEU A 145 2.55 -5.88 -0.30
N GLU A 146 1.90 -6.44 -1.32
CA GLU A 146 0.65 -7.21 -1.15
C GLU A 146 0.88 -8.57 -0.49
N LYS A 147 1.96 -9.27 -0.85
CA LYS A 147 2.34 -10.53 -0.20
C LYS A 147 2.76 -10.33 1.24
N GLU A 148 3.48 -9.24 1.50
CA GLU A 148 3.83 -8.74 2.83
C GLU A 148 2.62 -8.12 3.56
N LYS A 149 1.50 -7.99 2.85
CA LYS A 149 0.25 -7.44 3.35
C LYS A 149 0.36 -6.05 3.94
N LYS A 150 1.23 -5.23 3.35
CA LYS A 150 1.35 -3.81 3.63
C LYS A 150 0.46 -2.96 2.73
N VAL A 151 0.14 -3.45 1.53
CA VAL A 151 -0.76 -2.76 0.60
C VAL A 151 -1.72 -3.71 -0.09
N LYS A 152 -2.85 -3.20 -0.58
CA LYS A 152 -3.82 -3.96 -1.38
C LYS A 152 -4.28 -3.12 -2.56
N ARG A 153 -4.29 -3.72 -3.74
CA ARG A 153 -4.90 -3.13 -4.93
C ARG A 153 -6.42 -3.30 -4.88
N ARG A 154 -7.15 -2.23 -5.15
CA ARG A 154 -8.60 -2.27 -5.39
C ARG A 154 -8.94 -1.61 -6.72
N GLU A 155 -9.90 -2.20 -7.42
CA GLU A 155 -10.47 -1.62 -8.62
C GLU A 155 -11.64 -0.69 -8.22
N LEU A 156 -11.54 0.61 -8.53
CA LEU A 156 -12.58 1.61 -8.30
C LEU A 156 -13.28 1.95 -9.62
N LYS A 157 -14.61 1.85 -9.64
CA LYS A 157 -15.46 2.38 -10.72
C LYS A 157 -15.86 3.82 -10.39
N VAL A 158 -15.36 4.77 -11.17
CA VAL A 158 -15.72 6.19 -11.02
C VAL A 158 -16.73 6.55 -12.12
N LYS A 159 -17.91 7.04 -11.73
CA LYS A 159 -18.95 7.48 -12.68
C LYS A 159 -18.36 8.52 -13.63
N GLY A 160 -18.41 8.24 -14.94
CA GLY A 160 -17.92 9.13 -15.99
C GLY A 160 -16.45 8.99 -16.41
N VAL A 161 -15.61 8.22 -15.71
CA VAL A 161 -14.15 8.15 -15.97
C VAL A 161 -13.62 6.73 -16.23
N GLY A 162 -14.44 5.69 -15.97
CA GLY A 162 -14.06 4.28 -16.19
C GLY A 162 -13.46 3.61 -14.95
N LYS A 163 -12.76 2.48 -15.15
CA LYS A 163 -12.16 1.68 -14.06
C LYS A 163 -10.72 2.14 -13.77
N ARG A 164 -10.36 2.28 -12.49
CA ARG A 164 -8.98 2.59 -12.04
C ARG A 164 -8.52 1.65 -10.95
N VAL A 165 -7.21 1.37 -10.90
CA VAL A 165 -6.60 0.56 -9.85
C VAL A 165 -5.90 1.49 -8.86
N VAL A 166 -6.35 1.45 -7.61
CA VAL A 166 -5.77 2.18 -6.48
C VAL A 166 -5.00 1.24 -5.57
N VAL A 167 -3.91 1.75 -5.02
CA VAL A 167 -3.13 1.07 -3.98
C VAL A 167 -3.51 1.73 -2.66
N LYS A 168 -3.91 0.91 -1.70
CA LYS A 168 -4.18 1.34 -0.34
C LYS A 168 -3.25 0.62 0.62
N PRO A 169 -2.86 1.25 1.74
CA PRO A 169 -2.28 0.49 2.83
C PRO A 169 -3.29 -0.56 3.28
N ILE A 170 -2.78 -1.73 3.65
CA ILE A 170 -3.56 -2.66 4.46
C ILE A 170 -3.48 -2.11 5.87
N SER A 171 -4.55 -1.44 6.30
CA SER A 171 -4.73 -1.09 7.70
C SER A 171 -4.91 -2.40 8.47
N ASP A 172 -3.92 -2.77 9.28
CA ASP A 172 -4.14 -3.62 10.45
C ASP A 172 -5.25 -3.04 11.30
#